data_AF-A0A1X2EKV3-F1
#
_entry.id   AF-A0A1X2EKV3-F1
#
_cell.length_a   1.000
_cell.length_b   1.000
_cell.length_c   1.000
_cell.angle_alpha   90.00
_cell.angle_beta   90.00
_cell.angle_gamma   90.00
#
_symmetry.space_group_name_H-M   'P 1'
#
loop_
_entity.id
_entity.type
_entity.pdbx_description
1 polymer ?
#
loop_
_entity_poly.entity_id
_entity_poly.type
_entity_poly.pdbx_seq_one_letter_code
_entity_poly.pdbx_strand_id
1 'polypeptide(L)'
;MAEHPDIARGDHLPKRRPDRKPLHPSWLPRQRRGITPQMIGRYPDYDVLASADSWDDATREVVLARLEKPGPLRFFGAAAEPTLRAFCDTVLAQDSEPRVPVAEFVDAKLADGRLDGFQYADMPDDRDTWRLVLTGLDEAARDTGVASFADAGSQVRQDIVGRFADATLSGGSWDRLNVSRAWSVVMRAALSAFYSHPWAWNEIGFGGPAYPRGFMRLGGAGVREPFETRGATAEDPVAMLNDGDTGTGGAHGRG
;
A
#
# COMPACT_ATOMS: atom_id res chain seq x y z
N MET A 1 17.13 -18.14 -13.92
CA MET A 1 16.97 -16.73 -14.34
C MET A 1 15.48 -16.47 -14.45
N ALA A 2 14.91 -15.65 -13.58
CA ALA A 2 13.49 -15.30 -13.71
C ALA A 2 13.33 -14.44 -14.97
N GLU A 3 12.51 -14.91 -15.89
CA GLU A 3 12.14 -14.19 -17.11
C GLU A 3 11.44 -12.90 -16.69
N HIS A 4 11.99 -11.74 -17.05
CA HIS A 4 11.37 -10.47 -16.70
C HIS A 4 10.12 -10.30 -17.58
N PRO A 5 8.95 -10.00 -16.99
CA PRO A 5 7.72 -9.82 -17.77
C PRO A 5 7.88 -8.68 -18.77
N ASP A 6 7.43 -8.90 -20.01
CA ASP A 6 7.46 -7.90 -21.08
C ASP A 6 6.42 -6.80 -20.82
N ILE A 7 6.87 -5.73 -20.16
CA ILE A 7 6.07 -4.56 -19.83
C ILE A 7 5.69 -3.72 -21.05
N ALA A 8 6.22 -3.98 -22.26
CA ALA A 8 5.80 -3.30 -23.48
C ALA A 8 4.43 -3.79 -23.98
N ARG A 9 3.95 -4.95 -23.51
CA ARG A 9 2.65 -5.52 -23.88
C ARG A 9 1.58 -5.17 -22.85
N GLY A 10 0.40 -4.73 -23.28
CA GLY A 10 -0.71 -4.31 -22.40
C GLY A 10 -1.29 -5.39 -21.46
N ASP A 11 -0.78 -6.62 -21.51
CA ASP A 11 -1.16 -7.75 -20.66
C ASP A 11 -0.80 -7.51 -19.18
N HIS A 12 0.12 -6.56 -18.90
CA HIS A 12 0.47 -6.11 -17.56
C HIS A 12 -0.57 -5.16 -16.92
N LEU A 13 -1.57 -4.70 -17.66
CA LEU A 13 -2.54 -3.74 -17.13
C LEU A 13 -3.53 -4.42 -16.17
N PRO A 14 -3.90 -3.79 -15.04
CA PRO A 14 -4.73 -4.42 -13.97
C PRO A 14 -5.98 -5.16 -14.48
N LYS A 15 -6.69 -4.59 -15.46
CA LYS A 15 -7.93 -5.18 -16.01
C LYS A 15 -7.70 -6.21 -17.13
N ARG A 16 -6.50 -6.28 -17.70
CA ARG A 16 -6.15 -7.12 -18.86
C ARG A 16 -5.34 -8.36 -18.49
N ARG A 17 -4.95 -8.50 -17.22
CA ARG A 17 -4.24 -9.69 -16.73
C ARG A 17 -5.16 -10.91 -16.74
N PRO A 18 -4.70 -12.09 -17.21
CA PRO A 18 -5.47 -13.33 -17.20
C PRO A 18 -5.99 -13.73 -15.81
N ASP A 19 -5.21 -13.41 -14.77
CA ASP A 19 -5.53 -13.69 -13.36
C ASP A 19 -6.01 -12.47 -12.58
N ARG A 20 -6.07 -11.27 -13.21
CA ARG A 20 -6.35 -9.97 -12.59
C ARG A 20 -5.44 -9.61 -11.40
N LYS A 21 -4.36 -10.35 -11.16
CA LYS A 21 -3.45 -10.09 -10.03
C LYS A 21 -2.42 -9.05 -10.44
N PRO A 22 -2.12 -8.03 -9.61
CA PRO A 22 -1.06 -7.05 -9.88
C PRO A 22 0.32 -7.71 -10.05
N LEU A 23 1.23 -7.02 -10.74
CA LEU A 23 2.53 -7.59 -11.09
C LEU A 23 3.35 -7.50 -9.83
N HIS A 24 3.90 -8.62 -9.40
CA HIS A 24 4.81 -8.62 -8.27
C HIS A 24 5.96 -7.64 -8.54
N PRO A 25 6.32 -6.74 -7.60
CA PRO A 25 7.22 -5.62 -7.84
C PRO A 25 8.67 -6.02 -8.14
N SER A 26 9.00 -7.32 -8.15
CA SER A 26 10.34 -7.85 -8.44
C SER A 26 10.90 -7.50 -9.82
N TRP A 27 10.09 -6.97 -10.75
CA TRP A 27 10.57 -6.45 -12.03
C TRP A 27 11.20 -5.05 -11.91
N LEU A 28 10.94 -4.33 -10.81
CA LEU A 28 11.56 -3.03 -10.54
C LEU A 28 13.06 -3.19 -10.29
N PRO A 29 13.86 -2.17 -10.65
CA PRO A 29 15.29 -2.22 -10.38
C PRO A 29 15.56 -2.23 -8.87
N ARG A 30 16.71 -2.84 -8.51
CA ARG A 30 17.23 -2.79 -7.15
C ARG A 30 17.57 -1.35 -6.75
N GLN A 31 17.17 -0.95 -5.55
CA GLN A 31 17.53 0.30 -4.93
C GLN A 31 19.04 0.36 -4.67
N ARG A 32 19.68 1.45 -5.11
CA ARG A 32 21.12 1.72 -4.96
C ARG A 32 21.43 2.81 -3.95
N ARG A 33 20.53 3.79 -3.78
CA ARG A 33 20.65 4.88 -2.80
C ARG A 33 19.45 4.90 -1.87
N GLY A 34 19.66 5.16 -0.58
CA GLY A 34 18.58 5.14 0.41
C GLY A 34 18.00 3.73 0.61
N ILE A 35 16.89 3.66 1.33
CA ILE A 35 16.15 2.41 1.60
C ILE A 35 14.75 2.55 1.04
N THR A 36 14.28 1.51 0.35
CA THR A 36 12.88 1.29 -0.02
C THR A 36 12.41 -0.01 0.62
N PRO A 37 11.09 -0.25 0.74
CA PRO A 37 10.60 -1.57 1.06
C PRO A 37 11.22 -2.60 0.11
N GLN A 38 11.75 -3.69 0.66
CA GLN A 38 12.34 -4.79 -0.11
C GLN A 38 13.58 -4.42 -0.98
N MET A 39 14.12 -3.20 -0.83
CA MET A 39 15.23 -2.68 -1.65
C MET A 39 14.96 -2.73 -3.16
N ILE A 40 13.69 -2.58 -3.56
CA ILE A 40 13.25 -2.41 -4.96
C ILE A 40 12.50 -1.09 -5.07
N GLY A 41 12.57 -0.44 -6.23
CA GLY A 41 11.89 0.85 -6.39
C GLY A 41 12.02 1.42 -7.79
N ARG A 42 11.09 2.31 -8.15
CA ARG A 42 11.11 2.98 -9.46
C ARG A 42 12.26 4.00 -9.58
N TYR A 43 12.80 4.46 -8.46
CA TYR A 43 13.81 5.50 -8.38
C TYR A 43 15.08 4.97 -7.68
N PRO A 44 15.85 4.10 -8.35
CA PRO A 44 16.93 3.34 -7.71
C PRO A 44 18.07 4.21 -7.15
N ASP A 45 18.25 5.43 -7.66
CA ASP A 45 19.29 6.36 -7.21
C ASP A 45 18.75 7.49 -6.32
N TYR A 46 17.46 7.45 -5.98
CA TYR A 46 16.80 8.47 -5.19
C TYR A 46 16.83 8.16 -3.69
N ASP A 47 17.06 9.19 -2.89
CA ASP A 47 16.97 9.11 -1.44
C ASP A 47 16.42 10.43 -0.90
N VAL A 48 15.18 10.38 -0.41
CA VAL A 48 14.45 11.52 0.15
C VAL A 48 15.15 12.12 1.36
N LEU A 49 15.91 11.32 2.13
CA LEU A 49 16.64 11.80 3.29
C LEU A 49 17.84 12.66 2.91
N ALA A 50 18.31 12.59 1.65
CA ALA A 50 19.30 13.55 1.14
C ALA A 50 18.75 14.99 1.08
N SER A 51 17.43 15.17 1.16
CA SER A 51 16.77 16.47 1.27
C SER A 51 16.46 16.87 2.72
N ALA A 52 16.86 16.11 3.72
CA ALA A 52 16.50 16.39 5.12
C ALA A 52 16.94 17.79 5.57
N ASP A 53 18.09 18.26 5.06
CA ASP A 53 18.60 19.62 5.35
C ASP A 53 17.74 20.75 4.80
N SER A 54 16.85 20.44 3.86
CA SER A 54 15.91 21.40 3.28
C SER A 54 14.58 21.52 4.04
N TRP A 55 14.34 20.68 5.04
CA TRP A 55 13.15 20.71 5.88
C TRP A 55 13.39 21.56 7.13
N ASP A 56 12.31 22.16 7.64
CA ASP A 56 12.33 22.80 8.96
C ASP A 56 12.56 21.75 10.07
N ASP A 57 12.99 22.23 11.25
CA ASP A 57 13.38 21.36 12.36
C ASP A 57 12.23 20.45 12.84
N ALA A 58 11.00 20.96 12.92
CA ALA A 58 9.86 20.18 13.40
C ALA A 58 9.49 19.07 12.41
N THR A 59 9.47 19.38 11.12
CA THR A 59 9.25 18.37 10.07
C THR A 59 10.36 17.32 10.09
N ARG A 60 11.62 17.75 10.18
CA ARG A 60 12.77 16.86 10.22
C ARG A 60 12.70 15.91 11.41
N GLU A 61 12.39 16.42 12.59
CA GLU A 61 12.22 15.62 13.82
C GLU A 61 11.15 14.53 13.62
N VAL A 62 9.96 14.91 13.15
CA VAL A 62 8.85 13.96 12.93
C VAL A 62 9.20 12.90 11.89
N VAL A 63 9.87 13.28 10.81
CA VAL A 63 10.25 12.34 9.74
C VAL A 63 11.35 11.38 10.20
N LEU A 64 12.37 11.88 10.89
CA LEU A 64 13.47 11.04 11.38
C LEU A 64 13.00 10.08 12.48
N ALA A 65 12.08 10.49 13.34
CA ALA A 65 11.48 9.62 14.37
C ALA A 65 10.80 8.38 13.76
N ARG A 66 10.31 8.44 12.51
CA ARG A 66 9.70 7.29 11.82
C ARG A 66 10.72 6.20 11.46
N LEU A 67 12.01 6.57 11.33
CA LEU A 67 13.10 5.65 10.99
C LEU A 67 13.65 4.91 12.22
N GLU A 68 13.30 5.36 13.42
CA GLU A 68 13.71 4.68 14.64
C GLU A 68 13.09 3.29 14.70
N LYS A 69 13.82 2.34 15.32
CA LYS A 69 13.31 1.00 15.52
C LYS A 69 12.05 1.08 16.40
N PRO A 70 10.89 0.60 15.92
CA PRO A 70 9.66 0.71 16.70
C PRO A 70 9.74 -0.16 17.96
N GLY A 71 9.08 0.30 19.02
CA GLY A 71 8.89 -0.46 20.26
C GLY A 71 7.84 -1.58 20.11
N PRO A 72 7.59 -2.34 21.18
CA PRO A 72 6.52 -3.33 21.19
C PRO A 72 5.14 -2.68 21.00
N LEU A 73 4.17 -3.47 20.52
CA LEU A 73 2.78 -3.04 20.43
C LEU A 73 2.22 -2.69 21.82
N ARG A 74 1.44 -1.62 21.89
CA ARG A 74 0.81 -1.08 23.11
C ARG A 74 -0.69 -1.31 23.15
N PHE A 75 -1.36 -1.38 22.00
CA PHE A 75 -2.81 -1.54 21.91
C PHE A 75 -3.22 -2.99 21.67
N PHE A 76 -2.56 -3.68 20.73
CA PHE A 76 -2.79 -5.10 20.47
C PHE A 76 -1.93 -5.97 21.37
N GLY A 77 -2.53 -7.04 21.90
CA GLY A 77 -1.80 -8.04 22.68
C GLY A 77 -1.10 -9.08 21.81
N ALA A 78 -0.28 -9.91 22.45
CA ALA A 78 0.53 -10.95 21.81
C ALA A 78 -0.27 -11.93 20.93
N ALA A 79 -1.55 -12.16 21.23
CA ALA A 79 -2.42 -13.02 20.43
C ALA A 79 -2.80 -12.40 19.07
N ALA A 80 -2.98 -11.09 19.01
CA ALA A 80 -3.40 -10.38 17.80
C ALA A 80 -2.22 -9.91 16.93
N GLU A 81 -1.04 -9.76 17.53
CA GLU A 81 0.16 -9.26 16.86
C GLU A 81 0.53 -10.03 15.57
N PRO A 82 0.60 -11.37 15.54
CA PRO A 82 0.97 -12.11 14.33
C PRO A 82 0.02 -11.83 13.17
N THR A 83 -1.29 -11.80 13.44
CA THR A 83 -2.33 -11.57 12.44
C THR A 83 -2.32 -10.14 11.94
N LEU A 84 -2.09 -9.15 12.82
CA LEU A 84 -1.91 -7.75 12.43
C LEU A 84 -0.74 -7.58 11.46
N ARG A 85 0.44 -8.13 11.81
CA ARG A 85 1.64 -8.05 10.96
C ARG A 85 1.40 -8.72 9.61
N ALA A 86 0.90 -9.95 9.62
CA ALA A 86 0.59 -10.68 8.41
C ALA A 86 -0.41 -9.95 7.52
N PHE A 87 -1.44 -9.32 8.10
CA PHE A 87 -2.43 -8.54 7.36
C PHE A 87 -1.80 -7.31 6.71
N CYS A 88 -1.08 -6.49 7.49
CA CYS A 88 -0.39 -5.31 6.98
C CYS A 88 0.61 -5.64 5.87
N ASP A 89 1.40 -6.72 6.04
CA ASP A 89 2.35 -7.13 5.02
C ASP A 89 1.66 -7.64 3.75
N THR A 90 0.55 -8.37 3.89
CA THR A 90 -0.20 -8.89 2.74
C THR A 90 -0.87 -7.77 1.94
N VAL A 91 -1.55 -6.83 2.60
CA VAL A 91 -2.28 -5.74 1.91
C VAL A 91 -1.37 -4.68 1.30
N LEU A 92 -0.12 -4.60 1.76
CA LEU A 92 0.88 -3.64 1.27
C LEU A 92 2.02 -4.31 0.48
N ALA A 93 1.86 -5.59 0.13
CA ALA A 93 2.83 -6.36 -0.64
C ALA A 93 4.26 -6.31 -0.08
N GLN A 94 4.40 -6.37 1.25
CA GLN A 94 5.69 -6.39 1.94
C GLN A 94 6.19 -7.83 2.09
N ASP A 95 6.63 -8.43 1.00
CA ASP A 95 6.96 -9.87 0.98
C ASP A 95 8.30 -10.20 1.66
N SER A 96 9.21 -9.24 1.73
CA SER A 96 10.56 -9.43 2.30
C SER A 96 11.07 -8.19 3.04
N GLU A 97 12.15 -8.35 3.81
CA GLU A 97 12.81 -7.22 4.46
C GLU A 97 13.65 -6.39 3.45
N PRO A 98 13.82 -5.08 3.69
CA PRO A 98 13.27 -4.30 4.79
C PRO A 98 11.80 -3.96 4.61
N ARG A 99 11.00 -3.99 5.67
CA ARG A 99 9.57 -3.63 5.68
C ARG A 99 9.32 -2.33 6.44
N VAL A 100 8.38 -1.52 5.97
CA VAL A 100 7.79 -0.44 6.78
C VAL A 100 7.05 -1.07 7.97
N PRO A 101 7.28 -0.62 9.21
CA PRO A 101 6.65 -1.20 10.41
C PRO A 101 5.19 -0.73 10.59
N VAL A 102 4.35 -1.05 9.62
CA VAL A 102 2.97 -0.56 9.50
C VAL A 102 2.12 -1.00 10.70
N ALA A 103 2.31 -2.23 11.16
CA ALA A 103 1.59 -2.76 12.32
C ALA A 103 1.81 -1.88 13.57
N GLU A 104 3.04 -1.44 13.81
CA GLU A 104 3.41 -0.57 14.93
C GLU A 104 2.84 0.84 14.79
N PHE A 105 2.82 1.40 13.57
CA PHE A 105 2.18 2.70 13.32
C PHE A 105 0.67 2.65 13.57
N VAL A 106 -0.01 1.60 13.08
CA VAL A 106 -1.45 1.39 13.32
C VAL A 106 -1.72 1.23 14.81
N ASP A 107 -0.96 0.37 15.49
CA ASP A 107 -1.06 0.14 16.93
C ASP A 107 -0.88 1.43 17.73
N ALA A 108 0.17 2.20 17.45
CA ALA A 108 0.43 3.47 18.14
C ALA A 108 -0.69 4.49 17.92
N LYS A 109 -1.22 4.59 16.69
CA LYS A 109 -2.35 5.48 16.36
C LYS A 109 -3.59 5.11 17.19
N LEU A 110 -3.90 3.82 17.29
CA LEU A 110 -5.04 3.32 18.06
C LEU A 110 -4.82 3.51 19.56
N ALA A 111 -3.62 3.21 20.08
CA ALA A 111 -3.25 3.39 21.49
C ALA A 111 -3.40 4.86 21.92
N ASP A 112 -2.91 5.79 21.11
CA ASP A 112 -2.92 7.23 21.39
C ASP A 112 -4.29 7.89 21.16
N GLY A 113 -5.28 7.13 20.65
CA GLY A 113 -6.62 7.65 20.38
C GLY A 113 -6.67 8.65 19.22
N ARG A 114 -5.66 8.62 18.35
CA ARG A 114 -5.57 9.46 17.15
C ARG A 114 -6.45 8.88 16.03
N LEU A 115 -7.74 8.71 16.30
CA LEU A 115 -8.72 8.18 15.35
C LEU A 115 -9.08 9.23 14.28
N ASP A 116 -9.79 8.84 13.24
CA ASP A 116 -10.08 9.72 12.10
C ASP A 116 -11.17 10.78 12.37
N GLY A 117 -11.68 10.84 13.61
CA GLY A 117 -12.61 11.87 14.06
C GLY A 117 -14.06 11.70 13.58
N PHE A 118 -14.37 10.62 12.85
CA PHE A 118 -15.72 10.23 12.48
C PHE A 118 -15.90 8.70 12.59
N GLN A 119 -17.14 8.27 12.72
CA GLN A 119 -17.53 6.85 12.77
C GLN A 119 -18.77 6.65 11.90
N TYR A 120 -18.82 5.54 11.15
CA TYR A 120 -20.05 5.17 10.43
C TYR A 120 -21.13 4.71 11.42
N ALA A 121 -22.38 5.10 11.19
CA ALA A 121 -23.49 4.81 12.11
C ALA A 121 -23.78 3.31 12.32
N ASP A 122 -23.40 2.45 11.37
CA ASP A 122 -23.60 0.99 11.41
C ASP A 122 -22.31 0.22 11.76
N MET A 123 -21.26 0.92 12.19
CA MET A 123 -19.97 0.32 12.54
C MET A 123 -19.68 0.54 14.02
N PRO A 124 -18.96 -0.38 14.68
CA PRO A 124 -18.30 -0.07 15.94
C PRO A 124 -17.22 1.00 15.74
N ASP A 125 -16.62 1.50 16.82
CA ASP A 125 -15.50 2.42 16.69
C ASP A 125 -14.27 1.72 16.07
N ASP A 126 -13.28 2.50 15.63
CA ASP A 126 -12.11 1.98 14.93
C ASP A 126 -11.35 0.91 15.74
N ARG A 127 -11.26 1.04 17.08
CA ARG A 127 -10.54 0.09 17.94
C ARG A 127 -11.20 -1.28 17.92
N ASP A 128 -12.51 -1.30 18.07
CA ASP A 128 -13.29 -2.53 18.05
C ASP A 128 -13.43 -3.09 16.63
N THR A 129 -13.50 -2.23 15.62
CA THR A 129 -13.42 -2.63 14.20
C THR A 129 -12.13 -3.41 13.93
N TRP A 130 -10.98 -2.89 14.35
CA TRP A 130 -9.70 -3.56 14.17
C TRP A 130 -9.64 -4.91 14.88
N ARG A 131 -10.11 -5.01 16.13
CA ARG A 131 -10.15 -6.29 16.86
C ARG A 131 -11.03 -7.32 16.15
N LEU A 132 -12.20 -6.91 15.68
CA LEU A 132 -13.12 -7.79 14.96
C LEU A 132 -12.56 -8.23 13.61
N VAL A 133 -11.89 -7.34 12.89
CA VAL A 133 -11.20 -7.70 11.63
C VAL A 133 -10.11 -8.73 11.89
N LEU A 134 -9.21 -8.52 12.86
CA LEU A 134 -8.13 -9.49 13.13
C LEU A 134 -8.68 -10.85 13.57
N THR A 135 -9.73 -10.85 14.40
CA THR A 135 -10.42 -12.09 14.80
C THR A 135 -11.07 -12.78 13.61
N GLY A 136 -11.78 -12.02 12.76
CA GLY A 136 -12.43 -12.53 11.56
C GLY A 136 -11.46 -13.06 10.51
N LEU A 137 -10.26 -12.49 10.40
CA LEU A 137 -9.20 -13.01 9.52
C LEU A 137 -8.72 -14.38 10.00
N ASP A 138 -8.55 -14.57 11.30
CA ASP A 138 -8.20 -15.87 11.87
C ASP A 138 -9.34 -16.90 11.73
N GLU A 139 -10.60 -16.49 11.89
CA GLU A 139 -11.78 -17.32 11.60
C GLU A 139 -11.79 -17.76 10.12
N ALA A 140 -11.61 -16.82 9.19
CA ALA A 140 -11.55 -17.11 7.76
C ALA A 140 -10.39 -18.05 7.39
N ALA A 141 -9.25 -17.95 8.09
CA ALA A 141 -8.13 -18.87 7.91
C ALA A 141 -8.47 -20.29 8.41
N ARG A 142 -9.19 -20.41 9.53
CA ARG A 142 -9.65 -21.71 10.06
C ARG A 142 -10.64 -22.40 9.15
N ASP A 143 -11.48 -21.65 8.45
CA ASP A 143 -12.38 -22.21 7.42
C ASP A 143 -11.61 -22.85 6.25
N THR A 144 -10.35 -22.45 6.03
CA THR A 144 -9.44 -23.07 5.04
C THR A 144 -8.60 -24.22 5.62
N GLY A 145 -8.79 -24.58 6.89
CA GLY A 145 -8.06 -25.65 7.58
C GLY A 145 -6.71 -25.22 8.18
N VAL A 146 -6.44 -23.91 8.29
CA VAL A 146 -5.20 -23.36 8.87
C VAL A 146 -5.48 -22.79 10.27
N ALA A 147 -4.51 -22.85 11.19
CA ALA A 147 -4.70 -22.45 12.58
C ALA A 147 -5.02 -20.95 12.78
N SER A 148 -4.40 -20.08 12.00
CA SER A 148 -4.56 -18.61 12.03
C SER A 148 -4.23 -17.98 10.67
N PHE A 149 -4.59 -16.72 10.46
CA PHE A 149 -4.21 -15.98 9.26
C PHE A 149 -2.69 -15.82 9.15
N ALA A 150 -2.01 -15.65 10.30
CA ALA A 150 -0.56 -15.59 10.37
C ALA A 150 0.13 -16.92 10.04
N ASP A 151 -0.51 -18.07 10.26
CA ASP A 151 0.04 -19.37 9.87
C ASP A 151 -0.25 -19.73 8.41
N ALA A 152 -1.16 -19.01 7.76
CA ALA A 152 -1.55 -19.25 6.38
C ALA A 152 -0.43 -18.88 5.40
N GLY A 153 -0.28 -19.70 4.35
CA GLY A 153 0.60 -19.40 3.22
C GLY A 153 0.13 -18.17 2.44
N SER A 154 1.04 -17.55 1.68
CA SER A 154 0.79 -16.29 0.94
C SER A 154 -0.46 -16.35 0.07
N GLN A 155 -0.69 -17.46 -0.64
CA GLN A 155 -1.85 -17.61 -1.51
C GLN A 155 -3.19 -17.63 -0.75
N VAL A 156 -3.22 -18.24 0.45
CA VAL A 156 -4.42 -18.27 1.30
C VAL A 156 -4.67 -16.89 1.91
N ARG A 157 -3.62 -16.21 2.39
CA ARG A 157 -3.74 -14.84 2.90
C ARG A 157 -4.27 -13.88 1.84
N GLN A 158 -3.74 -13.97 0.62
CA GLN A 158 -4.18 -13.15 -0.52
C GLN A 158 -5.64 -13.42 -0.90
N ASP A 159 -6.08 -14.69 -0.87
CA ASP A 159 -7.48 -15.04 -1.14
C ASP A 159 -8.42 -14.45 -0.08
N ILE A 160 -8.11 -14.61 1.20
CA ILE A 160 -8.89 -14.05 2.31
C ILE A 160 -8.93 -12.52 2.23
N VAL A 161 -7.79 -11.86 1.97
CA VAL A 161 -7.71 -10.40 1.79
C VAL A 161 -8.52 -9.96 0.57
N GLY A 162 -8.48 -10.69 -0.54
CA GLY A 162 -9.29 -10.42 -1.73
C GLY A 162 -10.78 -10.49 -1.41
N ARG A 163 -11.22 -11.54 -0.73
CA ARG A 163 -12.61 -11.70 -0.27
C ARG A 163 -13.03 -10.58 0.70
N PHE A 164 -12.12 -10.13 1.57
CA PHE A 164 -12.36 -9.00 2.47
C PHE A 164 -12.53 -7.69 1.68
N ALA A 165 -11.64 -7.42 0.72
CA ALA A 165 -11.70 -6.25 -0.14
C ALA A 165 -12.98 -6.21 -0.98
N ASP A 166 -13.44 -7.37 -1.46
CA ASP A 166 -14.68 -7.54 -2.22
C ASP A 166 -15.94 -7.60 -1.33
N ALA A 167 -15.78 -7.48 0.00
CA ALA A 167 -16.85 -7.55 0.99
C ALA A 167 -17.69 -8.85 0.94
N THR A 168 -17.03 -9.99 0.71
CA THR A 168 -17.64 -11.32 0.59
C THR A 168 -17.40 -12.26 1.77
N LEU A 169 -16.71 -11.78 2.82
CA LEU A 169 -16.60 -12.50 4.09
C LEU A 169 -17.90 -12.39 4.89
N SER A 170 -18.27 -13.46 5.59
CA SER A 170 -19.50 -13.57 6.37
C SER A 170 -19.34 -14.58 7.51
N GLY A 171 -20.25 -14.54 8.49
CA GLY A 171 -20.21 -15.42 9.65
C GLY A 171 -19.30 -14.91 10.77
N GLY A 172 -19.58 -15.33 12.00
CA GLY A 172 -18.72 -15.07 13.15
C GLY A 172 -18.52 -13.58 13.41
N SER A 173 -17.26 -13.15 13.43
CA SER A 173 -16.89 -11.74 13.63
C SER A 173 -17.37 -10.83 12.50
N TRP A 174 -17.53 -11.34 11.28
CA TRP A 174 -17.95 -10.56 10.11
C TRP A 174 -19.42 -10.12 10.19
N ASP A 175 -20.29 -10.88 10.85
CA ASP A 175 -21.72 -10.53 11.02
C ASP A 175 -21.91 -9.32 11.96
N ARG A 176 -20.86 -8.90 12.67
CA ARG A 176 -20.84 -7.74 13.56
C ARG A 176 -20.30 -6.48 12.88
N LEU A 177 -19.94 -6.58 11.60
CA LEU A 177 -19.31 -5.52 10.83
C LEU A 177 -20.05 -5.29 9.52
N ASN A 178 -20.11 -4.04 9.08
CA ASN A 178 -20.25 -3.77 7.66
C ASN A 178 -18.88 -4.02 6.99
N VAL A 179 -18.71 -5.17 6.32
CA VAL A 179 -17.41 -5.65 5.81
C VAL A 179 -16.73 -4.64 4.86
N SER A 180 -17.50 -4.00 3.97
CA SER A 180 -16.96 -2.99 3.05
C SER A 180 -16.45 -1.74 3.79
N ARG A 181 -17.15 -1.31 4.84
CA ARG A 181 -16.72 -0.19 5.68
C ARG A 181 -15.54 -0.58 6.58
N ALA A 182 -15.52 -1.81 7.10
CA ALA A 182 -14.40 -2.35 7.84
C ALA A 182 -13.12 -2.34 6.99
N TRP A 183 -13.18 -2.81 5.73
CA TRP A 183 -12.07 -2.71 4.78
C TRP A 183 -11.60 -1.26 4.61
N SER A 184 -12.53 -0.33 4.43
CA SER A 184 -12.22 1.10 4.29
C SER A 184 -11.53 1.68 5.52
N VAL A 185 -11.94 1.29 6.73
CA VAL A 185 -11.32 1.73 8.00
C VAL A 185 -9.89 1.21 8.11
N VAL A 186 -9.68 -0.09 7.95
CA VAL A 186 -8.35 -0.69 8.15
C VAL A 186 -7.35 -0.26 7.08
N MET A 187 -7.79 -0.16 5.82
CA MET A 187 -6.92 0.28 4.73
C MET A 187 -6.54 1.75 4.84
N ARG A 188 -7.42 2.61 5.37
CA ARG A 188 -7.08 4.02 5.61
C ARG A 188 -5.92 4.16 6.59
N ALA A 189 -5.95 3.41 7.68
CA ALA A 189 -4.85 3.43 8.65
C ALA A 189 -3.59 2.74 8.11
N ALA A 190 -3.71 1.62 7.41
CA ALA A 190 -2.55 0.92 6.82
C ALA A 190 -1.84 1.77 5.74
N LEU A 191 -2.58 2.37 4.82
CA LEU A 191 -2.04 3.23 3.76
C LEU A 191 -1.46 4.52 4.35
N SER A 192 -2.14 5.13 5.32
CA SER A 192 -1.64 6.32 6.01
C SER A 192 -0.30 6.03 6.71
N ALA A 193 -0.17 4.90 7.38
CA ALA A 193 1.08 4.46 8.00
C ALA A 193 2.17 4.25 6.94
N PHE A 194 1.88 3.44 5.90
CA PHE A 194 2.85 3.09 4.86
C PHE A 194 3.37 4.33 4.12
N TYR A 195 2.48 5.15 3.57
CA TYR A 195 2.86 6.34 2.79
C TYR A 195 3.30 7.53 3.63
N SER A 196 3.32 7.42 4.97
CA SER A 196 4.00 8.38 5.83
C SER A 196 5.48 8.08 6.01
N HIS A 197 5.94 6.88 5.64
CA HIS A 197 7.31 6.45 5.90
C HIS A 197 8.27 6.84 4.76
N PRO A 198 9.47 7.38 5.07
CA PRO A 198 10.45 7.79 4.04
C PRO A 198 10.85 6.70 3.05
N TRP A 199 10.81 5.43 3.47
CA TRP A 199 11.11 4.31 2.56
C TRP A 199 10.09 4.19 1.42
N ALA A 200 8.80 4.36 1.73
CA ALA A 200 7.76 4.38 0.70
C ALA A 200 7.93 5.60 -0.24
N TRP A 201 8.40 6.74 0.29
CA TRP A 201 8.70 7.92 -0.53
C TRP A 201 9.81 7.66 -1.53
N ASN A 202 10.85 6.94 -1.14
CA ASN A 202 11.92 6.51 -2.04
C ASN A 202 11.38 5.61 -3.16
N GLU A 203 10.45 4.71 -2.83
CA GLU A 203 9.85 3.77 -3.78
C GLU A 203 9.08 4.50 -4.90
N ILE A 204 8.30 5.51 -4.51
CA ILE A 204 7.44 6.29 -5.42
C ILE A 204 8.08 7.57 -5.95
N GLY A 205 9.28 7.93 -5.49
CA GLY A 205 10.00 9.14 -5.86
C GLY A 205 9.38 10.43 -5.31
N PHE A 206 8.69 10.36 -4.17
CA PHE A 206 8.09 11.52 -3.53
C PHE A 206 9.17 12.41 -2.90
N GLY A 207 9.14 13.71 -3.24
CA GLY A 207 10.11 14.74 -2.81
C GLY A 207 10.22 15.02 -1.31
N GLY A 208 9.41 14.34 -0.50
CA GLY A 208 9.23 14.63 0.92
C GLY A 208 8.37 15.87 1.17
N PRO A 209 8.29 16.34 2.43
CA PRO A 209 7.54 17.52 2.81
C PRO A 209 7.96 18.77 2.02
N ALA A 210 6.97 19.61 1.71
CA ALA A 210 7.20 20.80 0.90
C ALA A 210 7.92 21.90 1.70
N TYR A 211 7.56 22.12 2.95
CA TYR A 211 8.01 23.28 3.71
C TYR A 211 9.48 23.14 4.19
N PRO A 212 10.27 24.23 4.18
CA PRO A 212 10.00 25.58 3.67
C PRO A 212 10.13 25.75 2.15
N ARG A 213 10.75 24.80 1.45
CA ARG A 213 11.12 24.89 0.02
C ARG A 213 9.92 25.14 -0.93
N GLY A 214 8.74 24.62 -0.61
CA GLY A 214 7.56 24.58 -1.45
C GLY A 214 7.65 23.56 -2.60
N PHE A 215 6.51 23.34 -3.26
CA PHE A 215 6.43 22.78 -4.60
C PHE A 215 6.08 23.92 -5.56
N MET A 216 6.83 24.07 -6.66
CA MET A 216 6.64 25.14 -7.64
C MET A 216 5.64 24.74 -8.73
N ARG A 217 5.56 23.46 -9.07
CA ARG A 217 4.79 22.92 -10.19
C ARG A 217 3.49 22.25 -9.72
N LEU A 218 2.66 23.03 -9.02
CA LEU A 218 1.41 22.56 -8.38
C LEU A 218 0.21 22.34 -9.32
N GLY A 219 0.35 22.45 -10.65
CA GLY A 219 -0.80 22.55 -11.56
C GLY A 219 -0.69 21.81 -12.90
N GLY A 220 0.39 21.09 -13.18
CA GLY A 220 0.57 20.36 -14.44
C GLY A 220 0.89 18.89 -14.20
N ALA A 221 -0.03 17.99 -14.55
CA ALA A 221 0.26 16.56 -14.57
C ALA A 221 1.46 16.29 -15.51
N GLY A 222 2.45 15.54 -15.03
CA GLY A 222 3.65 15.18 -15.80
C GLY A 222 4.77 16.21 -15.80
N VAL A 223 4.64 17.31 -15.03
CA VAL A 223 5.67 18.34 -14.97
C VAL A 223 6.49 18.20 -13.68
N ARG A 224 7.77 17.85 -13.82
CA ARG A 224 8.69 17.59 -12.70
C ARG A 224 9.25 18.85 -12.06
N GLU A 225 9.43 18.81 -10.75
CA GLU A 225 10.24 19.79 -10.02
C GLU A 225 11.71 19.73 -10.45
N PRO A 226 12.50 20.81 -10.30
CA PRO A 226 13.93 20.80 -10.63
C PRO A 226 14.74 19.73 -9.87
N PHE A 227 14.28 19.33 -8.68
CA PHE A 227 14.90 18.31 -7.85
C PHE A 227 14.33 16.89 -8.07
N GLU A 228 13.25 16.75 -8.85
CA GLU A 228 12.67 15.45 -9.16
C GLU A 228 13.42 14.80 -10.33
N THR A 229 13.72 13.51 -10.17
CA THR A 229 14.35 12.71 -11.22
C THR A 229 13.27 11.95 -11.99
N ARG A 230 13.54 11.60 -13.26
CA ARG A 230 12.67 10.67 -13.97
C ARG A 230 12.82 9.27 -13.36
N GLY A 231 11.72 8.55 -13.19
CA GLY A 231 11.78 7.13 -12.81
C GLY A 231 12.65 6.33 -13.80
N ALA A 232 13.28 5.27 -13.32
CA ALA A 232 14.11 4.38 -14.14
C ALA A 232 13.31 3.65 -15.23
N THR A 233 11.99 3.68 -15.12
CA THR A 233 11.05 3.04 -16.02
C THR A 233 9.98 4.07 -16.41
N ALA A 234 9.49 4.05 -17.65
CA ALA A 234 8.60 5.09 -18.19
C ALA A 234 7.11 4.71 -18.17
N GLU A 235 6.77 3.53 -17.68
CA GLU A 235 5.47 2.89 -17.86
C GLU A 235 4.46 3.41 -16.84
N ASP A 236 3.30 3.88 -17.28
CA ASP A 236 2.24 4.24 -16.35
C ASP A 236 1.44 2.98 -15.98
N PRO A 237 1.40 2.54 -14.70
CA PRO A 237 0.63 1.37 -14.31
C PRO A 237 -0.89 1.56 -14.43
N VAL A 238 -1.37 2.79 -14.67
CA VAL A 238 -2.80 3.17 -14.70
C VAL A 238 -3.22 3.77 -16.06
N ALA A 239 -2.36 4.53 -16.76
CA ALA A 239 -2.73 5.18 -18.02
C ALA A 239 -2.66 4.25 -19.24
N MET A 240 -3.66 3.37 -19.36
CA MET A 240 -4.12 2.81 -20.63
C MET A 240 -5.63 2.51 -20.52
N LEU A 241 -6.43 3.53 -20.23
CA LEU A 241 -7.90 3.44 -20.29
C LEU A 241 -8.56 4.26 -21.39
N ASN A 242 -7.83 5.10 -22.13
CA ASN A 242 -8.40 5.85 -23.25
C ASN A 242 -7.50 5.72 -24.49
N ASP A 243 -7.64 4.61 -25.20
CA ASP A 243 -7.51 4.60 -26.66
C ASP A 243 -8.50 3.56 -27.18
N GLY A 244 -9.74 4.01 -27.19
CA GLY A 244 -10.89 3.31 -27.72
C GLY A 244 -11.89 4.38 -28.10
N ASP A 245 -11.97 4.63 -29.41
CA ASP A 245 -13.00 5.38 -30.11
C ASP A 245 -12.72 6.87 -30.44
N THR A 246 -12.00 7.09 -31.54
CA THR A 246 -12.41 8.04 -32.58
C THR A 246 -11.90 7.57 -33.94
N GLY A 247 -12.80 7.12 -34.83
CA GLY A 247 -12.43 6.72 -36.18
C GLY A 247 -13.59 6.17 -37.01
N THR A 248 -14.70 6.90 -37.07
CA THR A 248 -15.82 6.67 -37.99
C THR A 248 -15.41 6.75 -39.46
N GLY A 249 -15.86 5.77 -40.25
CA GLY A 249 -16.48 5.99 -41.56
C GLY A 249 -15.60 5.96 -42.82
N GLY A 250 -15.93 5.06 -43.75
CA GLY A 250 -15.40 5.13 -45.12
C GLY A 250 -15.68 3.90 -45.99
N ALA A 251 -16.96 3.53 -46.17
CA ALA A 251 -17.34 2.65 -47.26
C ALA A 251 -17.06 3.33 -48.61
N HIS A 252 -16.29 2.69 -49.49
CA HIS A 252 -16.28 2.96 -50.93
C HIS A 252 -16.22 1.63 -51.68
N GLY A 253 -17.36 1.24 -52.24
CA GLY A 253 -17.39 0.39 -53.42
C GLY A 253 -17.42 1.26 -54.67
N ARG A 254 -16.63 0.88 -55.67
CA ARG A 254 -16.88 0.93 -57.13
C ARG A 254 -15.56 0.67 -57.87
N GLY A 255 -15.60 -0.25 -58.84
CA GLY A 255 -14.53 -0.52 -59.80
C GLY A 255 -14.17 -1.99 -59.82
#